data_AF-A0A4Q5X441-F1
#
_entry.id   AF-A0A4Q5X441-F1
#
_cell.length_a   1.000
_cell.length_b   1.000
_cell.length_c   1.000
_cell.angle_alpha   90.00
_cell.angle_beta   90.00
_cell.angle_gamma   90.00
#
_symmetry.space_group_name_H-M   'P 1'
#
loop_
_entity.id
_entity.type
_entity.pdbx_description
1 polymer ?
#
loop_
_entity_poly.entity_id
_entity_poly.type
_entity_poly.pdbx_seq_one_letter_code
_entity_poly.pdbx_strand_id
1 'polypeptide(L)'
;MHTLKQHRRRHELEQYAARNRAQLTESEGKMWEALRGGRVGIRFRRQVVLLDRYIVDFYAPSLRLVVEVDGGYHRMRKIADARRDRELRRAGYTVVRLRGWS
;
A
#
# COMPACT_ATOMS: atom_id res chain seq x y z
N MET A 1 15.43 -23.73 5.82
CA MET A 1 16.09 -22.87 4.79
C MET A 1 15.14 -21.87 4.09
N HIS A 2 13.89 -21.66 4.56
CA HIS A 2 12.94 -20.72 3.94
C HIS A 2 13.08 -19.26 4.45
N THR A 3 13.74 -19.08 5.60
CA THR A 3 13.67 -17.88 6.43
C THR A 3 14.58 -16.73 5.93
N LEU A 4 15.82 -17.03 5.49
CA LEU A 4 16.79 -16.00 5.10
C LEU A 4 16.43 -15.24 3.80
N LYS A 5 15.90 -15.96 2.78
CA LYS A 5 15.44 -15.34 1.53
C LYS A 5 14.23 -14.42 1.75
N GLN A 6 13.32 -14.80 2.65
CA GLN A 6 12.12 -14.00 2.96
C GLN A 6 12.50 -12.70 3.69
N HIS A 7 13.43 -12.75 4.64
CA HIS A 7 13.92 -11.55 5.32
C HIS A 7 14.62 -10.57 4.37
N ARG A 8 15.44 -11.06 3.44
CA ARG A 8 16.10 -10.21 2.43
C ARG A 8 15.10 -9.47 1.55
N ARG A 9 14.08 -10.17 1.04
CA ARG A 9 13.06 -9.57 0.18
C ARG A 9 12.25 -8.48 0.91
N ARG A 10 11.85 -8.74 2.16
CA ARG A 10 11.13 -7.76 2.96
C ARG A 10 11.95 -6.49 3.15
N HIS A 11 13.23 -6.63 3.49
CA HIS A 11 14.14 -5.50 3.69
C HIS A 11 14.30 -4.66 2.41
N GLU A 12 14.47 -5.30 1.25
CA GLU A 12 14.52 -4.61 -0.05
C GLU A 12 13.22 -3.83 -0.32
N LEU A 13 12.06 -4.42 -0.02
CA LEU A 13 10.77 -3.74 -0.16
C LEU A 13 10.60 -2.59 0.83
N GLU A 14 11.09 -2.72 2.06
CA GLU A 14 11.04 -1.65 3.08
C GLU A 14 11.94 -0.47 2.67
N GLN A 15 13.11 -0.73 2.09
CA GLN A 15 13.98 0.30 1.52
C GLN A 15 13.34 1.00 0.32
N TYR A 16 12.67 0.25 -0.56
CA TYR A 16 11.93 0.83 -1.68
C TYR A 16 10.76 1.68 -1.18
N ALA A 17 9.99 1.17 -0.22
CA ALA A 17 8.91 1.92 0.42
C ALA A 17 9.41 3.21 1.08
N ALA A 18 10.56 3.18 1.78
CA ALA A 18 11.16 4.38 2.37
C ALA A 18 11.51 5.44 1.32
N ARG A 19 12.06 5.04 0.17
CA ARG A 19 12.33 5.95 -0.96
C ARG A 19 11.04 6.54 -1.54
N ASN A 20 10.02 5.71 -1.77
CA ASN A 20 8.72 6.18 -2.25
C ASN A 20 8.05 7.13 -1.26
N ARG A 21 8.30 6.99 0.05
CA ARG A 21 7.80 7.94 1.04
C ARG A 21 8.38 9.35 0.87
N ALA A 22 9.54 9.50 0.26
CA ALA A 22 10.11 10.81 -0.06
C ALA A 22 9.63 11.35 -1.42
N GLN A 23 8.99 10.52 -2.24
CA GLN A 23 8.63 10.81 -3.63
C GLN A 23 7.18 10.37 -3.91
N LEU A 24 6.24 10.86 -3.10
CA LEU A 24 4.82 10.60 -3.34
C LEU A 24 4.38 11.26 -4.64
N THR A 25 3.44 10.62 -5.34
CA THR A 25 2.68 11.32 -6.39
C THR A 25 1.86 12.47 -5.79
N GLU A 26 1.42 13.43 -6.60
CA GLU A 26 0.60 14.55 -6.10
C GLU A 26 -0.68 14.06 -5.40
N SER A 27 -1.39 13.11 -6.02
CA SER A 27 -2.60 12.50 -5.46
C SER A 27 -2.33 11.77 -4.14
N GLU A 28 -1.24 11.00 -4.06
CA GLU A 28 -0.81 10.36 -2.81
C GLU A 28 -0.45 11.40 -1.73
N GLY A 29 0.21 12.50 -2.11
CA GLY A 29 0.55 13.58 -1.20
C GLY A 29 -0.69 14.25 -0.60
N LYS A 30 -1.66 14.62 -1.44
CA LYS A 30 -2.95 15.20 -1.00
C LYS A 30 -3.70 14.24 -0.07
N MET A 31 -3.77 12.96 -0.43
CA MET A 31 -4.42 11.97 0.42
C MET A 31 -3.67 11.74 1.74
N TRP A 32 -2.33 11.74 1.72
CA TRP A 32 -1.55 11.59 2.94
C TRP A 32 -1.80 12.77 3.90
N GLU A 33 -1.87 13.99 3.39
CA GLU A 33 -2.23 15.15 4.22
C GLU A 33 -3.63 15.01 4.81
N ALA A 34 -4.61 14.48 4.08
CA ALA A 34 -5.93 14.22 4.66
C ALA A 34 -5.92 13.16 5.78
N LEU A 35 -5.07 12.13 5.67
CA LEU A 35 -5.10 10.96 6.56
C LEU A 35 -4.14 11.03 7.76
N ARG A 36 -3.02 11.73 7.62
CA ARG A 36 -1.91 11.68 8.59
C ARG A 36 -2.33 12.11 9.99
N GLY A 37 -1.59 11.62 10.98
CA GLY A 37 -1.76 12.05 12.38
C GLY A 37 -3.09 11.65 13.01
N GLY A 38 -3.89 10.80 12.36
CA GLY A 38 -5.21 10.44 12.88
C GLY A 38 -6.28 11.50 12.64
N ARG A 39 -6.10 12.39 11.64
CA ARG A 39 -7.05 13.45 11.27
C ARG A 39 -8.48 12.97 11.02
N VAL A 40 -8.64 11.70 10.63
CA VAL A 40 -9.95 11.05 10.39
C VAL A 40 -10.38 10.11 11.52
N GLY A 41 -9.82 10.27 12.73
CA GLY A 41 -10.09 9.39 13.88
C GLY A 41 -9.41 8.03 13.84
N ILE A 42 -8.75 7.68 12.72
CA ILE A 42 -8.04 6.41 12.51
C ILE A 42 -6.60 6.69 12.09
N ARG A 43 -5.64 5.93 12.63
CA ARG A 43 -4.23 6.06 12.26
C ARG A 43 -3.93 5.31 10.97
N PHE A 44 -3.50 6.05 9.96
CA PHE A 44 -2.95 5.50 8.73
C PHE A 44 -1.42 5.55 8.71
N ARG A 45 -0.84 4.53 8.09
CA ARG A 45 0.55 4.48 7.66
C ARG A 45 0.58 4.51 6.13
N ARG A 46 1.68 4.95 5.54
CA ARG A 46 1.84 5.02 4.08
C ARG A 46 3.01 4.18 3.57
N GLN A 47 2.89 3.65 2.36
CA GLN A 47 3.89 2.80 1.70
C GLN A 47 4.32 1.66 2.64
N VAL A 48 3.41 0.74 2.95
CA VAL A 48 3.61 -0.33 3.95
C VAL A 48 3.81 -1.66 3.26
N VAL A 49 4.83 -2.42 3.66
CA VAL A 49 5.04 -3.80 3.20
C VAL A 49 4.07 -4.73 3.93
N LEU A 50 3.21 -5.42 3.19
CA LEU A 50 2.31 -6.47 3.66
C LEU A 50 2.66 -7.80 2.97
N LEU A 51 2.50 -8.90 3.73
CA LEU A 51 2.74 -10.28 3.26
C LEU A 51 4.14 -10.50 2.64
N ASP A 52 5.12 -9.71 3.08
CA ASP A 52 6.52 -9.69 2.58
C ASP A 52 6.63 -9.61 1.04
N ARG A 53 5.60 -9.03 0.41
CA ARG A 53 5.43 -9.08 -1.04
C ARG A 53 4.84 -7.80 -1.63
N TYR A 54 3.94 -7.12 -0.92
CA TYR A 54 3.18 -6.01 -1.47
C TYR A 54 3.47 -4.72 -0.71
N ILE A 55 3.75 -3.64 -1.43
CA ILE A 55 3.79 -2.30 -0.85
C ILE A 55 2.46 -1.63 -1.17
N VAL A 56 1.70 -1.33 -0.12
CA VAL A 56 0.39 -0.67 -0.21
C VAL A 56 0.52 0.82 0.07
N ASP A 57 -0.23 1.66 -0.63
CA ASP A 57 -0.10 3.11 -0.51
C ASP A 57 -0.48 3.61 0.89
N PHE A 58 -1.62 3.15 1.42
CA PHE A 58 -2.05 3.45 2.79
C PHE A 58 -2.58 2.21 3.50
N TYR A 59 -2.33 2.14 4.81
CA TYR A 59 -2.77 1.05 5.66
C TYR A 59 -3.23 1.57 7.03
N ALA A 60 -4.46 1.23 7.42
CA ALA A 60 -5.00 1.44 8.77
C ALA A 60 -5.01 0.12 9.54
N PRO A 61 -4.05 -0.10 10.47
CA PRO A 61 -3.90 -1.38 11.16
C PRO A 61 -5.12 -1.80 12.00
N SER A 62 -5.78 -0.84 12.64
CA SER A 62 -6.96 -1.11 13.50
C SER A 62 -8.14 -1.68 12.73
N LEU A 63 -8.23 -1.43 11.42
CA LEU A 63 -9.32 -1.88 10.56
C LEU A 63 -8.89 -2.96 9.57
N ARG A 64 -7.60 -3.31 9.54
CA ARG A 64 -6.98 -4.11 8.45
C ARG A 64 -7.36 -3.56 7.07
N LEU A 65 -7.45 -2.23 6.95
CA LEU A 65 -7.90 -1.55 5.74
C LEU A 65 -6.69 -1.06 4.95
N VAL A 66 -6.63 -1.46 3.69
CA VAL A 66 -5.71 -0.98 2.66
C VAL A 66 -6.45 0.01 1.77
N VAL A 67 -5.84 1.17 1.53
CA VAL A 67 -6.32 2.13 0.54
C VAL A 67 -5.21 2.36 -0.49
N GLU A 68 -5.52 2.10 -1.75
CA GLU A 68 -4.62 2.30 -2.89
C GLU A 68 -5.11 3.51 -3.71
N VAL A 69 -4.20 4.40 -4.08
CA VAL A 69 -4.51 5.56 -4.91
C VAL A 69 -4.13 5.22 -6.34
N ASP A 70 -5.11 5.22 -7.24
CA ASP A 70 -4.85 4.99 -8.66
C ASP A 70 -4.24 6.25 -9.27
N GLY A 71 -2.91 6.26 -9.41
CA GLY A 71 -2.17 7.30 -10.13
C GLY A 71 -2.35 7.27 -11.65
N GLY A 72 -3.27 6.42 -12.17
CA GLY A 72 -3.60 6.34 -13.58
C GLY A 72 -2.54 5.64 -14.42
N TYR A 73 -2.43 4.30 -14.34
CA TYR A 73 -1.51 3.56 -15.21
C TYR A 73 -2.00 2.18 -15.71
N HIS A 74 -1.79 1.97 -17.03
CA HIS A 74 -1.93 0.83 -17.97
C HIS A 74 -2.65 -0.51 -17.63
N ARG A 75 -3.29 -1.03 -18.68
CA ARG A 75 -4.09 -2.27 -18.77
C ARG A 75 -3.36 -3.56 -18.33
N MET A 76 -2.05 -3.68 -18.54
CA MET A 76 -1.26 -4.86 -18.11
C MET A 76 -1.14 -5.01 -16.60
N ARG A 77 -1.20 -3.92 -15.82
CA ARG A 77 -1.21 -3.99 -14.36
C ARG A 77 -2.51 -4.57 -13.81
N LYS A 78 -3.65 -4.46 -14.51
CA LYS A 78 -4.95 -4.91 -14.02
C LYS A 78 -5.00 -6.41 -13.67
N ILE A 79 -4.32 -7.27 -14.45
CA ILE A 79 -4.27 -8.72 -14.17
C ILE A 79 -3.41 -9.01 -12.94
N ALA A 80 -2.25 -8.35 -12.82
CA ALA A 80 -1.42 -8.43 -11.62
C ALA A 80 -2.16 -7.89 -10.38
N ASP A 81 -3.00 -6.87 -10.57
CA ASP A 81 -3.82 -6.25 -9.52
C ASP A 81 -4.88 -7.22 -8.99
N ALA A 82 -5.60 -7.95 -9.86
CA ALA A 82 -6.62 -8.91 -9.43
C ALA A 82 -6.07 -10.04 -8.55
N ARG A 83 -4.86 -10.52 -8.84
CA ARG A 83 -4.18 -11.51 -8.00
C ARG A 83 -3.76 -10.90 -6.66
N ARG A 84 -3.14 -9.72 -6.67
CA ARG A 84 -2.73 -8.98 -5.47
C ARG A 84 -3.90 -8.77 -4.53
N ASP A 85 -4.99 -8.21 -5.06
CA ASP A 85 -6.24 -7.96 -4.35
C ASP A 85 -6.79 -9.23 -3.70
N ARG A 86 -6.82 -10.33 -4.44
CA ARG A 86 -7.30 -11.62 -3.92
C ARG A 86 -6.41 -12.15 -2.80
N GLU A 87 -5.09 -12.03 -2.92
CA GLU A 87 -4.16 -12.47 -1.86
C GLU A 87 -4.32 -11.61 -0.60
N LEU A 88 -4.45 -10.29 -0.72
CA LEU A 88 -4.71 -9.39 0.41
C LEU A 88 -6.07 -9.70 1.08
N ARG A 89 -7.14 -9.85 0.30
CA ARG A 89 -8.47 -10.19 0.83
C ARG A 89 -8.49 -11.55 1.54
N ARG A 90 -7.84 -12.56 0.98
CA ARG A 90 -7.67 -13.89 1.63
C ARG A 90 -6.89 -13.81 2.93
N ALA A 91 -5.93 -12.89 3.01
CA ALA A 91 -5.20 -12.60 4.24
C ALA A 91 -5.97 -11.69 5.22
N GLY A 92 -7.26 -11.44 4.99
CA GLY A 92 -8.15 -10.70 5.89
C GLY A 92 -8.05 -9.17 5.81
N TYR A 93 -7.46 -8.63 4.74
CA TYR A 93 -7.44 -7.19 4.50
C TYR A 93 -8.66 -6.74 3.69
N THR A 94 -9.25 -5.63 4.09
CA THR A 94 -10.19 -4.89 3.22
C THR A 94 -9.36 -4.02 2.29
N VAL A 95 -9.65 -4.03 0.98
CA VAL A 95 -8.91 -3.24 -0.02
C VAL A 95 -9.87 -2.32 -0.75
N VAL A 96 -9.61 -1.01 -0.65
CA VAL A 96 -10.33 0.07 -1.35
C VAL A 96 -9.37 0.74 -2.32
N ARG A 97 -9.79 0.92 -3.56
CA ARG A 97 -9.02 1.65 -4.58
C ARG A 97 -9.76 2.92 -4.95
N LEU A 98 -9.10 4.06 -4.81
CA LEU A 98 -9.65 5.37 -5.17
C LEU A 98 -9.10 5.80 -6.53
N ARG A 99 -9.99 6.28 -7.40
CA ARG A 99 -9.65 6.86 -8.72
C ARG A 99 -10.00 8.35 -8.71
N GLY A 100 -9.15 9.17 -9.31
CA GLY A 100 -9.47 10.58 -9.56
C GLY A 100 -9.32 11.52 -8.35
N TRP A 101 -8.30 11.31 -7.50
CA TRP A 101 -7.98 12.27 -6.44
C TRP A 101 -7.13 13.41 -7.04
N SER A 102 -7.80 14.40 -7.63
CA SER A 102 -7.21 15.65 -8.13
C SER A 102 -7.38 16.77 -7.11
#